data_AF-A0A7C3R5L4-F1
#
_entry.id   AF-A0A7C3R5L4-F1
#
_cell.length_a   1.000
_cell.length_b   1.000
_cell.length_c   1.000
_cell.angle_alpha   90.00
_cell.angle_beta   90.00
_cell.angle_gamma   90.00
#
_symmetry.space_group_name_H-M   'P 1'
#
loop_
_entity.id
_entity.type
_entity.pdbx_description
1 polymer ?
#
loop_
_entity_poly.entity_id
_entity_poly.type
_entity_poly.pdbx_seq_one_letter_code
_entity_poly.pdbx_strand_id
1 'polypeptide(L)'
;MGYSSKDLEYLGKGLNANREQKAKEQGEKLAKDLMDSTSEGRGLWVLILWPTWILITLFIGVFTTEFLEKQLSIEEPISFVGFLVGFMFATSWYQWGFTRRHPFFGSIVGYFGFGIAILFLAEKLGMN
;
A
#
# COMPACT_ATOMS: atom_id res chain seq x y z
N MET A 1 49.08 -19.05 -36.55
CA MET A 1 48.02 -18.05 -36.83
C MET A 1 47.45 -17.60 -35.49
N GLY A 2 47.97 -16.51 -34.95
CA GLY A 2 47.57 -16.00 -33.64
C GLY A 2 46.28 -15.20 -33.76
N TYR A 3 45.15 -15.79 -33.38
CA TYR A 3 43.92 -15.03 -33.21
C TYR A 3 44.10 -14.05 -32.04
N SER A 4 43.80 -12.80 -32.37
CA SER A 4 44.31 -11.59 -31.75
C SER A 4 43.65 -11.35 -30.41
N SER A 5 44.45 -11.22 -29.35
CA SER A 5 44.04 -10.67 -28.06
C SER A 5 43.33 -9.31 -28.20
N LYS A 6 43.60 -8.56 -29.29
CA LYS A 6 42.89 -7.31 -29.60
C LYS A 6 41.44 -7.51 -30.02
N ASP A 7 41.08 -8.64 -30.62
CA ASP A 7 39.68 -8.92 -31.02
C ASP A 7 38.84 -9.29 -29.79
N LEU A 8 39.44 -9.99 -28.83
CA LEU A 8 38.84 -10.24 -27.51
C LEU A 8 38.67 -8.94 -26.71
N GLU A 9 39.65 -8.02 -26.79
CA GLU A 9 39.55 -6.71 -26.16
C GLU A 9 38.46 -5.83 -26.80
N TYR A 10 38.29 -5.90 -28.12
CA TYR A 10 37.23 -5.23 -28.85
C TYR A 10 35.83 -5.81 -28.55
N LEU A 11 35.72 -7.13 -28.46
CA LEU A 11 34.49 -7.82 -28.05
C LEU A 11 34.13 -7.50 -26.59
N GLY A 12 35.12 -7.45 -25.70
CA GLY A 12 34.94 -7.05 -24.30
C GLY A 12 34.47 -5.60 -24.18
N LYS A 13 35.05 -4.67 -24.96
CA LYS A 13 34.62 -3.26 -25.01
C LYS A 13 33.21 -3.11 -25.58
N GLY A 14 32.86 -3.86 -26.62
CA GLY A 14 31.50 -3.85 -27.20
C GLY A 14 30.43 -4.44 -26.26
N LEU A 15 30.76 -5.53 -25.54
CA LEU A 15 29.89 -6.11 -24.51
C LEU A 15 29.68 -5.17 -23.32
N ASN A 16 30.75 -4.49 -22.88
CA ASN A 16 30.67 -3.55 -21.76
C ASN A 16 29.87 -2.30 -22.14
N ALA A 17 30.09 -1.75 -23.34
CA ALA A 17 29.32 -0.62 -23.86
C ALA A 17 27.83 -0.94 -23.99
N ASN A 18 27.47 -2.13 -24.49
CA ASN A 18 26.07 -2.56 -24.58
C ASN A 18 25.41 -2.76 -23.21
N ARG A 19 26.17 -3.24 -22.21
CA ARG A 19 25.68 -3.36 -20.82
C ARG A 19 25.47 -1.99 -20.19
N GLU A 20 26.41 -1.07 -20.39
CA GLU A 20 26.35 0.28 -19.88
C GLU A 20 25.20 1.08 -20.52
N GLN A 21 24.97 0.88 -21.82
CA GLN A 21 23.85 1.49 -22.54
C GLN A 21 22.50 0.92 -22.08
N LYS A 22 22.38 -0.40 -21.89
CA LYS A 22 21.19 -1.02 -21.27
C LYS A 22 20.95 -0.56 -19.84
N ALA A 23 22.01 -0.40 -19.04
CA ALA A 23 21.90 0.09 -17.67
C ALA A 23 21.45 1.55 -17.63
N LYS A 24 21.93 2.39 -18.57
CA LYS A 24 21.46 3.76 -18.76
C LYS A 24 19.99 3.82 -19.20
N GLU A 25 19.59 3.03 -20.20
CA GLU A 25 18.20 2.97 -20.64
C GLU A 25 17.25 2.46 -19.54
N GLN A 26 17.68 1.47 -18.75
CA GLN A 26 16.92 0.99 -17.60
C GLN A 26 16.88 2.05 -16.49
N GLY A 27 17.99 2.73 -16.23
CA GLY A 27 18.06 3.81 -15.25
C GLY A 27 17.19 5.00 -15.64
N GLU A 28 17.18 5.40 -16.91
CA GLU A 28 16.34 6.46 -17.44
C GLU A 28 14.86 6.08 -17.42
N LYS A 29 14.50 4.84 -17.77
CA LYS A 29 13.12 4.35 -17.60
C LYS A 29 12.68 4.39 -16.15
N LEU A 30 13.51 3.89 -15.24
CA LEU A 30 13.18 3.81 -13.82
C LEU A 30 13.12 5.21 -13.19
N ALA A 31 14.02 6.12 -13.60
CA ALA A 31 13.98 7.53 -13.21
C ALA A 31 12.76 8.25 -13.78
N LYS A 32 12.35 7.95 -15.01
CA LYS A 32 11.15 8.51 -15.63
C LYS A 32 9.88 7.98 -14.97
N ASP A 33 9.80 6.70 -14.68
CA ASP A 33 8.69 6.10 -13.91
C ASP A 33 8.63 6.67 -12.48
N LEU A 34 9.79 6.91 -11.86
CA LEU A 34 9.88 7.58 -10.57
C LEU A 34 9.47 9.05 -10.65
N MET A 35 9.92 9.80 -11.66
CA MET A 35 9.55 11.21 -11.85
C MET A 35 8.07 11.34 -12.19
N ASP A 36 7.51 10.51 -13.06
CA ASP A 36 6.07 10.50 -13.40
C ASP A 36 5.23 10.09 -12.19
N SER A 37 5.67 9.09 -11.40
CA SER A 37 4.96 8.71 -10.16
C SER A 37 5.09 9.77 -9.06
N THR A 38 6.21 10.51 -9.01
CA THR A 38 6.44 11.58 -8.04
C THR A 38 5.74 12.88 -8.44
N SER A 39 5.72 13.24 -9.72
CA SER A 39 5.04 14.45 -10.24
C SER A 39 3.52 14.33 -10.23
N GLU A 40 2.98 13.11 -10.21
CA GLU A 40 1.56 12.85 -9.91
C GLU A 40 1.22 12.91 -8.41
N GLY A 41 2.18 13.23 -7.53
CA GLY A 41 1.96 13.40 -6.09
C GLY A 41 1.82 12.09 -5.31
N ARG A 42 2.06 10.92 -5.91
CA ARG A 42 1.87 9.59 -5.29
C ARG A 42 2.66 9.38 -4.01
N GLY A 43 3.84 9.98 -3.86
CA GLY A 43 4.62 9.92 -2.62
C GLY A 43 3.95 10.66 -1.44
N LEU A 44 3.34 11.82 -1.69
CA LEU A 44 2.64 12.59 -0.67
C LEU A 44 1.32 11.91 -0.26
N TRP A 45 0.69 11.21 -1.20
CA TRP A 45 -0.55 10.48 -0.96
C TRP A 45 -0.40 9.31 0.02
N VAL A 46 0.77 8.65 0.05
CA VAL A 46 1.08 7.61 1.05
C VAL A 46 1.04 8.18 2.47
N LEU A 47 1.58 9.39 2.68
CA LEU A 47 1.58 10.03 4.00
C LEU A 47 0.17 10.41 4.47
N ILE A 48 -0.72 10.75 3.54
CA ILE A 48 -2.12 11.11 3.84
C ILE A 48 -2.98 9.87 4.08
N LEU A 49 -2.77 8.81 3.28
CA LEU A 49 -3.57 7.59 3.36
C LEU A 49 -3.12 6.65 4.49
N TRP A 50 -1.86 6.72 4.93
CA TRP A 50 -1.34 5.80 5.95
C TRP A 50 -2.05 5.93 7.31
N PRO A 51 -2.31 7.14 7.86
CA PRO A 51 -3.14 7.29 9.06
C PRO A 51 -4.56 6.75 8.89
N THR A 52 -5.19 7.00 7.74
CA THR A 52 -6.52 6.47 7.43
C THR A 52 -6.50 4.94 7.35
N TRP A 53 -5.46 4.37 6.74
CA TRP A 53 -5.31 2.92 6.62
C TRP A 53 -5.16 2.25 7.99
N ILE A 54 -4.40 2.85 8.92
CA ILE A 54 -4.29 2.38 10.31
C ILE A 54 -5.66 2.44 10.99
N LEU A 55 -6.38 3.55 10.84
CA LEU A 55 -7.71 3.71 11.42
C LEU A 55 -8.69 2.66 10.90
N ILE A 56 -8.75 2.42 9.59
CA ILE A 56 -9.61 1.39 9.00
C ILE A 56 -9.24 0.01 9.54
N THR A 57 -7.95 -0.30 9.63
CA THR A 57 -7.44 -1.57 10.15
C THR A 57 -7.91 -1.80 11.59
N LEU A 58 -7.69 -0.82 12.47
CA LEU A 58 -8.07 -0.92 13.88
C LEU A 58 -9.60 -1.00 14.02
N PHE A 59 -10.32 -0.15 13.29
CA PHE A 59 -11.76 -0.07 13.38
C PHE A 59 -12.44 -1.38 12.96
N ILE A 60 -12.09 -1.88 11.78
CA ILE A 60 -12.65 -3.14 11.27
C ILE A 60 -12.16 -4.32 12.11
N GLY A 61 -10.94 -4.27 12.61
CA GLY A 61 -10.41 -5.32 13.47
C GLY A 61 -11.14 -5.42 14.80
N VAL A 62 -11.38 -4.29 15.47
CA VAL A 62 -12.19 -4.24 16.69
C VAL A 62 -13.62 -4.69 16.41
N PHE A 63 -14.25 -4.15 15.36
CA PHE A 63 -15.61 -4.54 14.98
C PHE A 63 -15.73 -6.04 14.70
N THR A 64 -14.78 -6.62 13.98
CA THR A 64 -14.77 -8.05 13.64
C THR A 64 -14.53 -8.91 14.88
N THR A 65 -13.63 -8.50 15.77
CA THR A 65 -13.37 -9.21 17.04
C THR A 65 -14.63 -9.23 17.90
N GLU A 66 -15.23 -8.05 18.13
CA GLU A 66 -16.48 -7.90 18.87
C GLU A 66 -17.64 -8.70 18.27
N PHE A 67 -17.74 -8.71 16.93
CA PHE A 67 -18.75 -9.48 16.23
C PHE A 67 -18.56 -10.99 16.43
N LEU A 68 -17.32 -11.49 16.28
CA LEU A 68 -16.99 -12.90 16.46
C LEU A 68 -17.21 -13.34 17.92
N GLU A 69 -16.73 -12.59 18.90
CA GLU A 69 -16.87 -12.91 20.32
C GLU A 69 -18.36 -12.94 20.73
N LYS A 70 -19.17 -11.97 20.27
CA LYS A 70 -20.60 -11.91 20.61
C LYS A 70 -21.47 -12.92 19.89
N GLN A 71 -21.19 -13.24 18.62
CA GLN A 71 -22.02 -14.19 17.85
C GLN A 71 -21.59 -15.65 17.97
N LEU A 72 -20.30 -15.92 18.14
CA LEU A 72 -19.79 -17.29 18.23
C LEU A 72 -19.49 -17.73 19.67
N SER A 73 -19.70 -16.85 20.66
CA SER A 73 -19.47 -17.13 22.09
C SER A 73 -18.08 -17.71 22.37
N ILE A 74 -17.08 -17.19 21.67
CA ILE A 74 -15.70 -17.66 21.83
C ILE A 74 -15.10 -16.91 23.03
N GLU A 75 -14.75 -17.65 24.08
CA GLU A 75 -14.23 -17.09 25.34
C GLU A 75 -12.78 -16.59 25.22
N GLU A 76 -12.05 -17.01 24.18
CA GLU A 76 -10.67 -16.57 23.96
C GLU A 76 -10.61 -15.29 23.11
N PRO A 77 -9.74 -14.32 23.47
CA PRO A 77 -9.63 -13.06 22.75
C PRO A 77 -9.01 -13.28 21.37
N ILE A 78 -9.84 -13.38 20.33
CA ILE A 78 -9.41 -13.60 18.94
C ILE A 78 -8.99 -12.30 18.23
N SER A 79 -8.43 -11.37 19.00
CA SER A 79 -7.95 -10.06 18.54
C SER A 79 -7.05 -10.14 17.31
N PHE A 80 -6.26 -11.21 17.18
CA PHE A 80 -5.41 -11.45 16.01
C PHE A 80 -6.21 -11.68 14.71
N VAL A 81 -7.31 -12.43 14.77
CA VAL A 81 -8.18 -12.67 13.59
C VAL A 81 -8.88 -11.38 13.19
N GLY A 82 -9.38 -10.62 14.15
CA GLY A 82 -9.92 -9.29 13.89
C GLY A 82 -8.89 -8.39 13.21
N PHE A 83 -7.68 -8.30 13.78
CA PHE A 83 -6.60 -7.52 13.20
C PHE A 83 -6.26 -7.95 11.76
N LEU A 84 -6.18 -9.26 11.48
CA LEU A 84 -5.96 -9.77 10.12
C LEU A 84 -7.07 -9.35 9.16
N VAL A 85 -8.34 -9.48 9.57
CA VAL A 85 -9.47 -9.06 8.74
C VAL A 85 -9.43 -7.55 8.48
N GLY A 86 -9.14 -6.75 9.50
CA GLY A 86 -8.95 -5.31 9.37
C GLY A 86 -7.82 -4.95 8.41
N PHE A 87 -6.68 -5.64 8.52
CA PHE A 87 -5.52 -5.44 7.64
C PHE A 87 -5.86 -5.78 6.19
N MET A 88 -6.50 -6.93 5.94
CA MET A 88 -6.91 -7.34 4.59
C MET A 88 -7.93 -6.37 3.98
N PHE A 89 -8.87 -5.88 4.79
CA PHE A 89 -9.84 -4.91 4.31
C PHE A 89 -9.19 -3.57 3.98
N ALA A 90 -8.36 -3.03 4.88
CA ALA A 90 -7.68 -1.75 4.68
C ALA A 90 -6.75 -1.80 3.47
N THR A 91 -6.02 -2.90 3.28
CA THR A 91 -5.18 -3.13 2.08
C THR A 91 -6.03 -3.22 0.80
N SER A 92 -7.15 -3.95 0.82
CA SER A 92 -8.08 -4.03 -0.31
C SER A 92 -8.64 -2.65 -0.68
N TRP A 93 -9.04 -1.87 0.32
CA TRP A 93 -9.52 -0.50 0.15
C TRP A 93 -8.45 0.43 -0.43
N TYR A 94 -7.21 0.29 0.00
CA TYR A 94 -6.07 1.05 -0.53
C TYR A 94 -5.74 0.67 -1.99
N GLN A 95 -6.03 -0.57 -2.39
CA GLN A 95 -5.83 -1.04 -3.76
C GLN A 95 -6.95 -0.62 -4.72
N TRP A 96 -8.10 -0.15 -4.23
CA TRP A 96 -9.17 0.33 -5.09
C TRP A 96 -8.72 1.50 -5.97
N GLY A 97 -9.07 1.41 -7.26
CA GLY A 97 -8.69 2.41 -8.25
C GLY A 97 -9.19 3.81 -7.92
N PHE A 98 -10.32 3.92 -7.20
CA PHE A 98 -10.83 5.20 -6.71
C PHE A 98 -9.91 5.80 -5.64
N THR A 99 -9.55 5.04 -4.60
CA THR A 99 -8.68 5.51 -3.50
C THR A 99 -7.30 5.92 -4.02
N ARG A 100 -6.75 5.19 -5.01
CA ARG A 100 -5.48 5.53 -5.65
C ARG A 100 -5.52 6.78 -6.52
N ARG A 101 -6.65 7.06 -7.17
CA ARG A 101 -6.85 8.25 -8.01
C ARG A 101 -7.28 9.48 -7.22
N HIS A 102 -8.00 9.28 -6.11
CA HIS A 102 -8.53 10.33 -5.24
C HIS A 102 -8.20 10.08 -3.76
N PRO A 103 -6.91 10.06 -3.39
CA PRO A 103 -6.42 9.75 -2.05
C PRO A 103 -7.00 10.66 -0.96
N PHE A 104 -7.15 11.96 -1.22
CA PHE A 104 -7.75 12.90 -0.26
C PHE A 104 -9.23 12.58 0.02
N PHE A 105 -10.01 12.29 -1.03
CA PHE A 105 -11.40 11.87 -0.89
C PHE A 105 -11.51 10.51 -0.19
N GLY A 106 -10.61 9.58 -0.50
CA GLY A 106 -10.50 8.31 0.22
C GLY A 106 -10.33 8.52 1.72
N SER A 107 -9.36 9.35 2.12
CA SER A 107 -9.15 9.69 3.53
C SER A 107 -10.39 10.30 4.18
N ILE A 108 -11.04 11.26 3.52
CA ILE A 108 -12.28 11.87 4.02
C ILE A 108 -13.37 10.81 4.25
N VAL A 109 -13.60 9.93 3.28
CA VAL A 109 -14.60 8.85 3.40
C VAL A 109 -14.23 7.90 4.55
N GLY A 110 -12.95 7.59 4.74
CA GLY A 110 -12.47 6.81 5.87
C GLY A 110 -12.78 7.48 7.22
N TYR A 111 -12.53 8.79 7.36
CA TYR A 111 -12.84 9.54 8.58
C TYR A 111 -14.35 9.68 8.82
N PHE A 112 -15.16 9.91 7.79
CA PHE A 112 -16.62 9.94 7.92
C PHE A 112 -17.17 8.58 8.32
N GLY A 113 -16.70 7.50 7.69
CA GLY A 113 -17.07 6.14 8.06
C GLY A 113 -16.71 5.82 9.51
N PHE A 114 -15.53 6.25 9.95
CA PHE A 114 -15.10 6.11 11.35
C PHE A 114 -15.98 6.92 12.31
N GLY A 115 -16.33 8.17 11.97
CA GLY A 115 -17.23 9.00 12.77
C GLY A 115 -18.64 8.40 12.91
N ILE A 116 -19.23 7.92 11.81
CA ILE A 116 -20.52 7.22 11.81
C ILE A 116 -20.45 5.97 12.70
N ALA A 117 -19.34 5.25 12.62
CA ALA A 117 -19.19 4.05 13.40
C ALA A 117 -18.99 4.30 14.90
N ILE A 118 -18.29 5.38 15.28
CA ILE A 118 -18.23 5.83 16.68
C ILE A 118 -19.63 6.17 17.18
N LEU A 119 -20.42 6.92 16.39
CA LEU A 119 -21.80 7.25 16.75
C LEU A 119 -22.65 5.99 16.95
N PHE A 120 -22.53 5.03 16.04
CA PHE A 120 -23.23 3.75 16.15
C PHE A 120 -22.80 2.95 17.38
N LEU A 121 -21.51 2.94 17.71
CA LEU A 121 -20.99 2.31 18.93
C LEU A 121 -21.46 3.03 20.21
N ALA A 122 -21.46 4.36 20.21
CA ALA A 122 -21.91 5.17 21.35
C ALA A 122 -23.40 4.91 21.66
N GLU A 123 -24.24 4.86 20.63
CA GLU A 123 -25.66 4.52 20.75
C GLU A 123 -25.86 3.09 21.32
N LYS A 124 -25.07 2.13 20.83
CA LYS A 124 -25.09 0.73 21.31
C LYS A 124 -24.59 0.57 22.75
N LEU A 125 -23.68 1.43 23.21
CA LEU A 125 -23.10 1.42 24.56
C LEU A 125 -23.90 2.24 25.57
N GLY A 126 -24.99 2.91 25.14
CA GLY A 126 -25.84 3.72 26.02
C GLY A 126 -25.17 5.01 26.50
N MET A 127 -24.13 5.47 25.81
CA MET A 127 -23.48 6.75 26.08
C MET A 127 -24.23 7.86 25.33
N ASN A 128 -25.35 8.30 25.89
CA ASN A 128 -26.01 9.56 25.54
C ASN A 128 -25.49 10.70 26.42
#